data_AF-R5J9F5-F1
#
_entry.id   AF-R5J9F5-F1
#
_cell.length_a   1.000
_cell.length_b   1.000
_cell.length_c   1.000
_cell.angle_alpha   90.00
_cell.angle_beta   90.00
_cell.angle_gamma   90.00
#
_symmetry.space_group_name_H-M   'P 1'
#
loop_
_entity.id
_entity.type
_entity.pdbx_description
1 polymer ?
#
loop_
_entity_poly.entity_id
_entity_poly.type
_entity_poly.pdbx_seq_one_letter_code
_entity_poly.pdbx_strand_id
1 'polypeptide(L)'
;MARLQWGQKTPGHLVFLIDQSTSMNVKDANGKTRAEKVVEAVQSAVIDCVNGCISGTNVKNRFFLTIIGYGGEPSPTVTTIKEDWAKNLIPELQTIKSSGGTFIPAEACGWTPMAEAFDLAKECLEGWLEACQEKVDDGSYLGIPAPVIINITDGEPYDGSTTAKDRAVTSAKELLSLSGSDGNVTLFNLHISDEGVEIVFPGDKNVLSGCPEGELLYDLSSDMSDEMADAAKVRGIEGVCAGSKCMAVNAKGATITTLISFGSGSGMTNH
;
A
#
# COMPACT_ATOMS: atom_id res chain seq x y z
N MET A 1 7.94 16.87 13.21
CA MET A 1 7.53 16.10 14.42
C MET A 1 8.08 14.69 14.26
N ALA A 2 8.36 13.99 15.36
CA ALA A 2 8.78 12.58 15.28
C ALA A 2 7.58 11.70 14.90
N ARG A 3 7.79 10.68 14.06
CA ARG A 3 6.76 9.70 13.69
C ARG A 3 6.26 8.93 14.92
N LEU A 4 4.96 8.70 14.99
CA LEU A 4 4.32 7.88 16.02
C LEU A 4 4.46 6.41 15.66
N GLN A 5 5.02 5.64 16.58
CA GLN A 5 5.08 4.19 16.44
C GLN A 5 3.67 3.58 16.57
N TRP A 6 3.37 2.60 15.71
CA TRP A 6 2.10 1.89 15.76
C TRP A 6 1.99 1.00 17.00
N GLY A 7 0.95 1.24 17.81
CA GLY A 7 0.74 0.59 19.09
C GLY A 7 -0.73 0.58 19.51
N GLN A 8 -1.05 0.03 20.68
CA GLN A 8 -2.44 -0.04 21.17
C GLN A 8 -3.06 1.34 21.47
N LYS A 9 -2.22 2.35 21.75
CA LYS A 9 -2.64 3.73 22.02
C LYS A 9 -2.38 4.67 20.84
N THR A 10 -1.79 4.16 19.77
CA THR A 10 -1.42 4.91 18.56
C THR A 10 -1.56 3.94 17.39
N PRO A 11 -2.76 3.38 17.14
CA PRO A 11 -2.91 2.40 16.07
C PRO A 11 -2.74 3.09 14.72
N GLY A 12 -2.07 2.44 13.77
CA GLY A 12 -1.98 2.95 12.40
C GLY A 12 -3.10 2.45 11.49
N HIS A 13 -3.12 2.96 10.27
CA HIS A 13 -3.96 2.48 9.18
C HIS A 13 -3.07 2.05 8.02
N LEU A 14 -3.17 0.78 7.64
CA LEU A 14 -2.49 0.20 6.49
C LEU A 14 -3.52 -0.05 5.38
N VAL A 15 -3.33 0.58 4.22
CA VAL A 15 -4.20 0.41 3.05
C VAL A 15 -3.43 -0.23 1.91
N PHE A 16 -4.02 -1.25 1.29
CA PHE A 16 -3.58 -1.78 0.01
C PHE A 16 -4.56 -1.40 -1.08
N LEU A 17 -4.07 -0.81 -2.17
CA LEU A 17 -4.82 -0.64 -3.42
C LEU A 17 -4.24 -1.62 -4.43
N ILE A 18 -5.06 -2.56 -4.88
CA ILE A 18 -4.66 -3.65 -5.76
C ILE A 18 -5.32 -3.46 -7.11
N ASP A 19 -4.50 -3.18 -8.11
CA ASP A 19 -4.91 -3.20 -9.51
C ASP A 19 -5.38 -4.61 -9.89
N GLN A 20 -6.60 -4.70 -10.39
CA GLN A 20 -7.25 -5.89 -10.90
C GLN A 20 -7.62 -5.71 -12.38
N SER A 21 -6.91 -4.86 -13.11
CA SER A 21 -7.11 -4.63 -14.55
C SER A 21 -6.71 -5.85 -15.40
N THR A 22 -7.07 -5.84 -16.67
CA THR A 22 -6.82 -6.96 -17.60
C THR A 22 -5.34 -7.30 -17.77
N SER A 23 -4.45 -6.30 -17.70
CA SER A 23 -3.00 -6.47 -17.83
C SER A 23 -2.41 -7.31 -16.69
N MET A 24 -3.07 -7.34 -15.54
CA MET A 24 -2.68 -8.18 -14.40
C MET A 24 -2.79 -9.69 -14.66
N ASN A 25 -3.39 -10.10 -15.78
CA ASN A 25 -3.47 -11.49 -16.21
C ASN A 25 -2.20 -11.99 -16.95
N VAL A 26 -1.22 -11.11 -17.19
CA VAL A 26 0.06 -11.50 -17.79
C VAL A 26 0.75 -12.56 -16.93
N LYS A 27 1.15 -13.66 -17.56
CA LYS A 27 1.78 -14.82 -16.91
C LYS A 27 3.29 -14.78 -17.05
N ASP A 28 3.97 -15.22 -15.99
CA ASP A 28 5.41 -15.45 -16.03
C ASP A 28 5.80 -16.82 -16.60
N ALA A 29 7.10 -17.10 -16.61
CA ALA A 29 7.65 -18.38 -17.08
C ALA A 29 7.13 -19.60 -16.30
N ASN A 30 6.61 -19.42 -15.07
CA ASN A 30 6.03 -20.47 -14.25
C ASN A 30 4.51 -20.57 -14.42
N GLY A 31 3.92 -19.78 -15.33
CA GLY A 31 2.49 -19.78 -15.62
C GLY A 31 1.64 -18.97 -14.65
N LYS A 32 2.27 -18.23 -13.73
CA LYS A 32 1.59 -17.47 -12.68
C LYS A 32 1.32 -16.04 -13.11
N THR A 33 0.12 -15.54 -12.88
CA THR A 33 -0.28 -14.18 -13.26
C THR A 33 0.34 -13.12 -12.34
N ARG A 34 0.41 -11.87 -12.81
CA ARG A 34 0.78 -10.73 -11.95
C ARG A 34 -0.18 -10.59 -10.77
N ALA A 35 -1.49 -10.74 -11.01
CA ALA A 35 -2.51 -10.74 -9.95
C ALA A 35 -2.23 -11.79 -8.86
N GLU A 36 -1.92 -13.03 -9.23
CA GLU A 36 -1.59 -14.10 -8.28
C GLU A 36 -0.33 -13.78 -7.46
N LYS A 37 0.70 -13.19 -8.08
CA LYS A 37 1.91 -12.76 -7.37
C LYS A 37 1.63 -11.64 -6.37
N VAL A 38 0.84 -10.65 -6.76
CA VAL A 38 0.47 -9.52 -5.89
C VAL A 38 -0.32 -10.01 -4.69
N VAL A 39 -1.36 -10.81 -4.93
CA VAL A 39 -2.20 -11.38 -3.88
C VAL A 39 -1.36 -12.14 -2.86
N GLU A 40 -0.43 -12.99 -3.30
CA GLU A 40 0.43 -13.72 -2.37
C GLU A 40 1.39 -12.82 -1.59
N ALA A 41 1.95 -11.79 -2.25
CA ALA A 41 2.86 -10.85 -1.60
C ALA A 41 2.13 -10.00 -0.55
N VAL A 42 0.93 -9.49 -0.87
CA VAL A 42 0.08 -8.74 0.06
C VAL A 42 -0.37 -9.64 1.21
N GLN A 43 -0.85 -10.85 0.92
CA GLN A 43 -1.25 -11.81 1.95
C GLN A 43 -0.09 -12.12 2.92
N SER A 44 1.11 -12.37 2.39
CA SER A 44 2.29 -12.65 3.20
C SER A 44 2.63 -11.47 4.11
N ALA A 45 2.61 -10.24 3.57
CA ALA A 45 2.86 -9.05 4.35
C ALA A 45 1.80 -8.80 5.43
N VAL A 46 0.52 -9.04 5.14
CA VAL A 46 -0.55 -8.95 6.14
C VAL A 46 -0.34 -9.98 7.26
N ILE A 47 0.03 -11.22 6.91
CA ILE A 47 0.36 -12.26 7.89
C ILE A 47 1.52 -11.82 8.80
N ASP A 48 2.59 -11.28 8.23
CA ASP A 48 3.75 -10.79 8.98
C ASP A 48 3.38 -9.61 9.89
N CYS A 49 2.60 -8.66 9.39
CA CYS A 49 2.10 -7.53 10.16
C CYS A 49 1.23 -7.98 11.34
N VAL A 50 0.28 -8.89 11.11
CA VAL A 50 -0.58 -9.44 12.17
C VAL A 50 0.24 -10.26 13.17
N ASN A 51 1.25 -11.02 12.73
CA ASN A 51 2.14 -11.73 13.65
C ASN A 51 2.93 -10.76 14.55
N GLY A 52 3.35 -9.60 14.03
CA GLY A 52 3.99 -8.53 14.82
C GLY A 52 3.07 -7.89 15.90
N CYS A 53 1.76 -8.12 15.79
CA CYS A 53 0.77 -7.73 16.81
C CYS A 53 0.66 -8.73 17.97
N ILE A 54 1.23 -9.94 17.85
CA ILE A 54 1.09 -11.00 18.85
C ILE A 54 2.31 -11.03 19.77
N SER A 55 2.10 -11.07 21.08
CA SER A 55 3.14 -11.17 22.10
C SER A 55 2.71 -12.17 23.17
N GLY A 56 3.12 -13.43 23.01
CA GLY A 56 2.66 -14.52 23.88
C GLY A 56 1.15 -14.74 23.71
N THR A 57 0.38 -14.57 24.79
CA THR A 57 -1.09 -14.65 24.77
C THR A 57 -1.77 -13.31 24.50
N ASN A 58 -1.02 -12.21 24.48
CA ASN A 58 -1.58 -10.87 24.28
C ASN A 58 -1.56 -10.48 22.80
N VAL A 59 -2.70 -10.02 22.29
CA VAL A 59 -2.83 -9.48 20.94
C VAL A 59 -2.97 -7.97 21.02
N LYS A 60 -1.97 -7.24 20.51
CA LYS A 60 -1.97 -5.79 20.44
C LYS A 60 -2.64 -5.36 19.14
N ASN A 61 -3.74 -4.63 19.23
CA ASN A 61 -4.42 -4.11 18.06
C ASN A 61 -3.68 -2.87 17.51
N ARG A 62 -2.56 -3.07 16.82
CA ARG A 62 -1.65 -1.98 16.41
C ARG A 62 -2.02 -1.29 15.12
N PHE A 63 -2.87 -1.90 14.29
CA PHE A 63 -3.28 -1.30 13.04
C PHE A 63 -4.67 -1.76 12.61
N PHE A 64 -5.30 -0.92 11.81
CA PHE A 64 -6.48 -1.21 11.01
C PHE A 64 -6.05 -1.46 9.57
N LEU A 65 -6.57 -2.52 8.96
CA LEU A 65 -6.27 -2.92 7.59
C LEU A 65 -7.45 -2.57 6.70
N THR A 66 -7.18 -1.95 5.56
CA THR A 66 -8.14 -1.85 4.44
C THR A 66 -7.47 -2.38 3.17
N ILE A 67 -8.14 -3.26 2.43
CA ILE A 67 -7.71 -3.75 1.12
C ILE A 67 -8.79 -3.40 0.10
N ILE A 68 -8.40 -2.66 -0.92
CA ILE A 68 -9.26 -2.22 -2.01
C ILE A 68 -8.75 -2.85 -3.30
N GLY A 69 -9.63 -3.51 -4.04
CA GLY A 69 -9.41 -3.91 -5.43
C GLY A 69 -10.01 -2.88 -6.39
N TYR A 70 -9.32 -2.56 -7.48
CA TYR A 70 -9.83 -1.66 -8.52
C TYR A 70 -9.61 -2.20 -9.92
N GLY A 71 -10.63 -2.11 -10.77
CA GLY A 71 -10.65 -2.67 -12.12
C GLY A 71 -11.96 -2.39 -12.85
N GLY A 72 -12.46 -3.34 -13.65
CA GLY A 72 -13.81 -3.32 -14.21
C GLY A 72 -13.95 -2.69 -15.60
N GLU A 73 -14.90 -3.24 -16.38
CA GLU A 73 -15.31 -2.80 -17.72
C GLU A 73 -16.75 -3.31 -17.96
N PRO A 74 -17.67 -2.55 -18.59
CA PRO A 74 -17.51 -1.25 -19.29
C PRO A 74 -17.54 -0.02 -18.38
N SER A 75 -17.45 -0.20 -17.07
CA SER A 75 -17.38 0.89 -16.10
C SER A 75 -16.37 0.58 -15.00
N PRO A 76 -15.74 1.61 -14.40
CA PRO A 76 -14.94 1.45 -13.19
C PRO A 76 -15.64 0.65 -12.11
N THR A 77 -14.92 -0.29 -11.50
CA THR A 77 -15.32 -1.04 -10.31
C THR A 77 -14.23 -0.90 -9.28
N VAL A 78 -14.59 -0.46 -8.08
CA VAL A 78 -13.70 -0.40 -6.92
C VAL A 78 -14.42 -1.06 -5.74
N THR A 79 -13.74 -1.95 -5.03
CA THR A 79 -14.36 -2.76 -3.97
C THR A 79 -13.45 -2.88 -2.76
N THR A 80 -14.00 -2.64 -1.57
CA THR A 80 -13.35 -3.00 -0.31
C THR A 80 -13.40 -4.52 -0.14
N ILE A 81 -12.28 -5.18 -0.40
CA ILE A 81 -12.10 -6.64 -0.29
C ILE A 81 -12.07 -7.07 1.17
N LYS A 82 -11.34 -6.32 2.00
CA LYS A 82 -11.17 -6.60 3.43
C LYS A 82 -11.02 -5.30 4.19
N GLU A 83 -11.71 -5.18 5.30
CA GLU A 83 -11.50 -4.10 6.24
C GLU A 83 -11.68 -4.60 7.67
N ASP A 84 -10.62 -4.60 8.48
CA ASP A 84 -10.71 -4.99 9.88
C ASP A 84 -9.48 -4.60 10.70
N TRP A 85 -9.66 -4.65 12.02
CA TRP A 85 -8.60 -4.56 13.00
C TRP A 85 -7.69 -5.81 12.98
N ALA A 86 -6.38 -5.61 13.13
CA ALA A 86 -5.38 -6.68 13.09
C ALA A 86 -5.73 -7.92 13.96
N LYS A 87 -6.31 -7.70 15.15
CA LYS A 87 -6.72 -8.80 16.05
C LYS A 87 -7.83 -9.69 15.48
N ASN A 88 -8.73 -9.11 14.68
CA ASN A 88 -9.90 -9.80 14.14
C ASN A 88 -9.55 -10.62 12.89
N LEU A 89 -8.41 -10.33 12.25
CA LEU A 89 -7.88 -11.09 11.12
C LEU A 89 -7.26 -12.43 11.54
N ILE A 90 -6.87 -12.59 12.82
CA ILE A 90 -6.12 -13.76 13.30
C ILE A 90 -6.78 -15.10 12.99
N PRO A 91 -8.09 -15.31 13.24
CA PRO A 91 -8.72 -16.63 12.99
C PRO A 91 -8.68 -17.05 11.51
N GLU A 92 -8.93 -16.09 10.61
CA GLU A 92 -8.88 -16.33 9.17
C GLU A 92 -7.45 -16.62 8.70
N LEU A 93 -6.48 -15.83 9.14
CA LEU A 93 -5.07 -16.03 8.80
C LEU A 93 -4.50 -17.34 9.34
N GLN A 94 -4.92 -17.79 10.53
CA GLN A 94 -4.58 -19.11 11.07
C GLN A 94 -5.16 -20.25 10.23
N THR A 95 -6.39 -20.07 9.73
CA THR A 95 -7.05 -21.02 8.82
C THR A 95 -6.28 -21.12 7.51
N ILE A 96 -5.93 -19.98 6.90
CA ILE A 96 -5.13 -19.92 5.67
C ILE A 96 -3.76 -20.58 5.86
N LYS A 97 -3.09 -20.32 6.99
CA LYS A 97 -1.80 -20.95 7.31
C LYS A 97 -1.89 -22.48 7.43
N SER A 98 -3.02 -22.99 7.92
CA SER A 98 -3.19 -24.43 8.19
C SER A 98 -3.75 -25.20 6.99
N SER A 99 -4.61 -24.57 6.20
CA SER A 99 -5.40 -25.22 5.14
C SER A 99 -5.08 -24.70 3.74
N GLY A 100 -4.23 -23.68 3.60
CA GLY A 100 -4.03 -22.94 2.36
C GLY A 100 -5.20 -22.00 2.05
N GLY A 101 -5.09 -21.30 0.91
CA GLY A 101 -6.12 -20.37 0.42
C GLY A 101 -5.68 -18.91 0.41
N THR A 102 -6.62 -18.06 0.02
CA THR A 102 -6.46 -16.59 0.00
C THR A 102 -7.76 -15.92 0.45
N PHE A 103 -7.63 -14.81 1.16
CA PHE A 103 -8.76 -13.90 1.47
C PHE A 103 -8.84 -12.73 0.48
N ILE A 104 -7.91 -12.65 -0.47
CA ILE A 104 -7.86 -11.63 -1.53
C ILE A 104 -8.07 -12.36 -2.87
N PRO A 105 -9.10 -12.02 -3.66
CA PRO A 105 -9.32 -12.64 -4.96
C PRO A 105 -8.27 -12.16 -5.97
N ALA A 106 -7.69 -13.10 -6.72
CA ALA A 106 -6.76 -12.81 -7.80
C ALA A 106 -7.53 -12.49 -9.09
N GLU A 107 -8.08 -11.28 -9.16
CA GLU A 107 -8.84 -10.79 -10.32
C GLU A 107 -7.94 -10.00 -11.29
N ALA A 108 -8.29 -10.05 -12.57
CA ALA A 108 -7.61 -9.34 -13.65
C ALA A 108 -8.59 -9.08 -14.81
N CYS A 109 -9.49 -8.12 -14.62
CA CYS A 109 -10.56 -7.77 -15.52
C CYS A 109 -10.74 -6.26 -15.63
N GLY A 110 -10.84 -5.77 -16.87
CA GLY A 110 -11.25 -4.41 -17.19
C GLY A 110 -10.12 -3.39 -17.16
N TRP A 111 -10.49 -2.15 -16.85
CA TRP A 111 -9.63 -0.96 -16.89
C TRP A 111 -8.86 -0.75 -15.58
N THR A 112 -8.16 0.38 -15.45
CA THR A 112 -7.29 0.75 -14.31
C THR A 112 -7.82 2.05 -13.66
N PRO A 113 -9.00 2.04 -13.00
CA PRO A 113 -9.64 3.24 -12.44
C PRO A 113 -8.96 3.70 -11.14
N MET A 114 -7.73 4.18 -11.27
CA MET A 114 -6.88 4.56 -10.14
C MET A 114 -7.42 5.76 -9.37
N ALA A 115 -8.14 6.68 -10.04
CA ALA A 115 -8.78 7.82 -9.40
C ALA A 115 -9.86 7.36 -8.40
N GLU A 116 -10.75 6.49 -8.85
CA GLU A 116 -11.82 5.91 -8.02
C GLU A 116 -11.24 5.09 -6.85
N ALA A 117 -10.10 4.41 -7.06
CA ALA A 117 -9.40 3.69 -5.99
C ALA A 117 -8.86 4.64 -4.91
N PHE A 118 -8.26 5.77 -5.32
CA PHE A 118 -7.81 6.81 -4.39
C PHE A 118 -8.99 7.50 -3.68
N ASP A 119 -10.10 7.73 -4.37
CA ASP A 119 -11.31 8.33 -3.79
C ASP A 119 -11.91 7.42 -2.70
N LEU A 120 -12.04 6.11 -2.96
CA LEU A 120 -12.51 5.16 -1.95
C LEU A 120 -11.53 5.05 -0.77
N ALA A 121 -10.22 5.04 -1.05
CA ALA A 121 -9.22 5.03 0.01
C ALA A 121 -9.33 6.27 0.92
N LYS A 122 -9.59 7.43 0.32
CA LYS A 122 -9.81 8.69 1.03
C LYS A 122 -11.04 8.59 1.94
N GLU A 123 -12.16 8.09 1.44
CA GLU A 123 -13.39 7.88 2.23
C GLU A 123 -13.15 6.94 3.42
N CYS A 124 -12.49 5.80 3.20
CA CYS A 124 -12.12 4.87 4.28
C CYS A 124 -11.22 5.54 5.33
N LEU A 125 -10.24 6.34 4.90
CA LEU A 125 -9.35 7.05 5.80
C LEU A 125 -10.06 8.14 6.60
N GLU A 126 -10.93 8.93 5.98
CA GLU A 126 -11.70 9.97 6.66
C GLU A 126 -12.55 9.37 7.79
N GLY A 127 -13.26 8.28 7.52
CA GLY A 127 -14.04 7.57 8.54
C GLY A 127 -13.18 7.01 9.67
N TRP A 128 -12.01 6.45 9.36
CA TRP A 128 -11.09 5.94 10.37
C TRP A 128 -10.44 7.06 11.20
N LEU A 129 -10.07 8.18 10.57
CA LEU A 129 -9.49 9.35 11.22
C LEU A 129 -10.48 9.97 12.20
N GLU A 130 -11.75 10.11 11.81
CA GLU A 130 -12.83 10.60 12.70
C GLU A 130 -12.99 9.69 13.92
N ALA A 131 -13.10 8.37 13.71
CA ALA A 131 -13.21 7.39 14.79
C ALA A 131 -11.99 7.38 15.72
N CYS A 132 -10.79 7.60 15.19
CA CYS A 132 -9.58 7.71 16.00
C CYS A 132 -9.50 9.04 16.75
N GLN A 133 -10.04 10.14 16.19
CA GLN A 133 -10.07 11.43 16.85
C GLN A 133 -10.95 11.39 18.11
N GLU A 134 -12.10 10.70 18.07
CA GLU A 134 -12.92 10.47 19.27
C GLU A 134 -12.13 9.79 20.41
N LYS A 135 -11.23 8.86 20.05
CA LYS A 135 -10.35 8.16 20.99
C LYS A 135 -9.19 9.01 21.49
N VAL A 136 -8.75 9.99 20.71
CA VAL A 136 -7.78 10.98 21.19
C VAL A 136 -8.47 11.92 22.18
N ASP A 137 -9.69 12.36 21.87
CA ASP A 137 -10.45 13.30 22.69
C ASP A 137 -10.86 12.69 24.05
N ASP A 138 -11.17 11.40 24.11
CA ASP A 138 -11.47 10.67 25.36
C ASP A 138 -10.21 10.21 26.13
N GLY A 139 -9.01 10.45 25.57
CA GLY A 139 -7.71 10.09 26.15
C GLY A 139 -7.31 8.62 26.02
N SER A 140 -8.07 7.79 25.29
CA SER A 140 -7.73 6.39 25.00
C SER A 140 -6.51 6.28 24.08
N TYR A 141 -6.41 7.15 23.08
CA TYR A 141 -5.29 7.25 22.13
C TYR A 141 -4.41 8.46 22.44
N LEU A 142 -3.11 8.29 22.24
CA LEU A 142 -2.10 9.34 22.43
C LEU A 142 -1.85 10.17 21.16
N GLY A 143 -2.45 9.76 20.04
CA GLY A 143 -2.33 10.39 18.74
C GLY A 143 -2.68 9.41 17.63
N ILE A 144 -2.81 9.95 16.42
CA ILE A 144 -3.17 9.21 15.21
C ILE A 144 -1.92 9.16 14.32
N PRO A 145 -1.22 8.03 14.18
CA PRO A 145 -0.17 7.91 13.19
C PRO A 145 -0.70 8.15 11.78
N ALA A 146 0.11 8.77 10.95
CA ALA A 146 -0.14 8.98 9.55
C ALA A 146 -0.39 7.63 8.84
N PRO A 147 -1.51 7.49 8.12
CA PRO A 147 -1.81 6.29 7.35
C PRO A 147 -0.73 5.97 6.31
N VAL A 148 -0.54 4.68 6.05
CA VAL A 148 0.33 4.17 5.00
C VAL A 148 -0.53 3.49 3.93
N ILE A 149 -0.36 3.91 2.69
CA ILE A 149 -1.07 3.37 1.53
C ILE A 149 -0.05 2.77 0.58
N ILE A 150 -0.32 1.56 0.11
CA ILE A 150 0.51 0.86 -0.88
C ILE A 150 -0.38 0.57 -2.09
N ASN A 151 -0.18 1.36 -3.14
CA ASN A 151 -0.78 1.14 -4.45
C ASN A 151 0.11 0.21 -5.27
N ILE A 152 -0.50 -0.82 -5.85
CA ILE A 152 0.17 -1.85 -6.64
C ILE A 152 -0.53 -1.92 -8.00
N THR A 153 0.19 -1.63 -9.07
CA THR A 153 -0.35 -1.52 -10.44
C THR A 153 0.63 -2.03 -11.48
N ASP A 154 0.15 -2.41 -12.66
CA ASP A 154 1.00 -2.73 -13.81
C ASP A 154 0.79 -1.80 -15.02
N GLY A 155 0.10 -0.67 -14.83
CA GLY A 155 -0.19 0.26 -15.91
C GLY A 155 -0.61 1.67 -15.48
N GLU A 156 -0.92 2.50 -16.49
CA GLU A 156 -1.40 3.87 -16.29
C GLU A 156 -2.88 3.92 -15.92
N PRO A 157 -3.35 4.97 -15.23
CA PRO A 157 -4.77 5.21 -15.00
C PRO A 157 -5.55 5.23 -16.32
N TYR A 158 -6.59 4.40 -16.37
CA TYR A 158 -7.54 4.37 -17.47
C TYR A 158 -8.92 3.95 -16.94
N ASP A 159 -9.95 4.68 -17.31
CA ASP A 159 -11.32 4.51 -16.80
C ASP A 159 -12.36 4.69 -17.92
N GLY A 160 -11.91 4.58 -19.18
CA GLY A 160 -12.71 4.87 -20.37
C GLY A 160 -12.74 6.35 -20.77
N SER A 161 -12.09 7.25 -20.03
CA SER A 161 -11.99 8.68 -20.35
C SER A 161 -10.56 9.12 -20.69
N THR A 162 -10.43 10.24 -21.41
CA THR A 162 -9.13 10.88 -21.70
C THR A 162 -8.58 11.66 -20.51
N THR A 163 -9.36 11.86 -19.45
CA THR A 163 -8.98 12.63 -18.26
C THR A 163 -8.55 11.73 -17.09
N ALA A 164 -8.48 10.41 -17.29
CA ALA A 164 -8.17 9.43 -16.25
C ALA A 164 -6.90 9.77 -15.45
N LYS A 165 -5.82 10.16 -16.14
CA LYS A 165 -4.56 10.57 -15.51
C LYS A 165 -4.71 11.81 -14.64
N ASP A 166 -5.37 12.85 -15.15
CA ASP A 166 -5.60 14.11 -14.42
C ASP A 166 -6.48 13.88 -13.17
N ARG A 167 -7.48 13.00 -13.29
CA ARG A 167 -8.31 12.60 -12.14
C ARG A 167 -7.50 11.84 -11.11
N ALA A 168 -6.69 10.86 -11.52
CA ALA A 168 -5.83 10.12 -10.61
C ALA A 168 -4.85 11.03 -9.86
N VAL A 169 -4.26 12.02 -10.55
CA VAL A 169 -3.40 13.04 -9.93
C VAL A 169 -4.18 13.88 -8.92
N THR A 170 -5.41 14.27 -9.24
CA THR A 170 -6.26 15.07 -8.34
C THR A 170 -6.63 14.27 -7.09
N SER A 171 -7.18 13.07 -7.26
CA SER A 171 -7.57 12.17 -6.16
C SER A 171 -6.38 11.81 -5.27
N ALA A 172 -5.21 11.51 -5.84
CA ALA A 172 -4.00 11.23 -5.07
C ALA A 172 -3.55 12.44 -4.24
N LYS A 173 -3.62 13.67 -4.77
CA LYS A 173 -3.28 14.89 -4.02
C LYS A 173 -4.23 15.13 -2.85
N GLU A 174 -5.54 14.90 -3.06
CA GLU A 174 -6.52 15.00 -1.98
C GLU A 174 -6.29 13.96 -0.90
N LEU A 175 -6.03 12.71 -1.29
CA LEU A 175 -5.68 11.62 -0.38
C LEU A 175 -4.43 11.93 0.45
N LEU A 176 -3.37 12.43 -0.21
CA LEU A 176 -2.11 12.84 0.44
C LEU A 176 -2.27 14.08 1.35
N SER A 177 -3.33 14.86 1.18
CA SER A 177 -3.61 16.00 2.05
C SER A 177 -4.15 15.60 3.42
N LEU A 178 -4.68 14.38 3.56
CA LEU A 178 -5.08 13.83 4.85
C LEU A 178 -3.85 13.67 5.76
N SER A 179 -4.06 13.82 7.07
CA SER A 179 -2.98 13.76 8.05
C SER A 179 -3.42 13.18 9.38
N GLY A 180 -2.49 12.46 10.01
CA GLY A 180 -2.54 12.13 11.43
C GLY A 180 -1.76 13.15 12.26
N SER A 181 -1.62 12.86 13.54
CA SER A 181 -0.88 13.68 14.51
C SER A 181 0.61 13.82 14.21
N ASP A 182 1.21 12.92 13.41
CA ASP A 182 2.65 12.90 13.11
C ASP A 182 3.01 13.18 11.64
N GLY A 183 2.02 13.47 10.81
CA GLY A 183 2.24 13.86 9.42
C GLY A 183 1.13 13.47 8.46
N ASN A 184 1.39 13.72 7.18
CA ASN A 184 0.50 13.37 6.09
C ASN A 184 0.56 11.88 5.75
N VAL A 185 -0.51 11.41 5.11
CA VAL A 185 -0.57 10.09 4.49
C VAL A 185 0.69 9.82 3.67
N THR A 186 1.22 8.60 3.78
CA THR A 186 2.35 8.15 2.97
C THR A 186 1.87 7.18 1.90
N LEU A 187 2.03 7.54 0.62
CA LEU A 187 1.67 6.72 -0.53
C LEU A 187 2.92 6.07 -1.14
N PHE A 188 2.92 4.74 -1.15
CA PHE A 188 3.85 3.92 -1.91
C PHE A 188 3.21 3.52 -3.25
N ASN A 189 3.88 3.76 -4.38
CA ASN A 189 3.46 3.23 -5.69
C ASN A 189 4.42 2.14 -6.16
N LEU A 190 3.90 0.92 -6.34
CA LEU A 190 4.66 -0.24 -6.80
C LEU A 190 4.16 -0.62 -8.21
N HIS A 191 4.94 -0.23 -9.22
CA HIS A 191 4.69 -0.62 -10.61
C HIS A 191 5.34 -1.96 -10.93
N ILE A 192 4.53 -2.88 -11.45
CA ILE A 192 4.90 -4.25 -11.76
C ILE A 192 5.16 -4.40 -13.25
N SER A 193 6.35 -4.87 -13.60
CA SER A 193 6.64 -5.29 -14.96
C SER A 193 7.68 -6.40 -14.94
N ASP A 194 7.57 -7.33 -15.88
CA ASP A 194 8.61 -8.33 -16.15
C ASP A 194 9.65 -7.78 -17.16
N GLU A 195 9.43 -6.57 -17.67
CA GLU A 195 10.27 -5.87 -18.63
C GLU A 195 10.94 -4.65 -17.99
N GLY A 196 12.13 -4.30 -18.48
CA GLY A 196 12.87 -3.12 -18.03
C GLY A 196 13.79 -3.36 -16.84
N VAL A 197 14.48 -2.29 -16.43
CA VAL A 197 15.37 -2.28 -15.27
C VAL A 197 14.55 -1.93 -14.03
N GLU A 198 14.75 -2.69 -12.96
CA GLU A 198 14.16 -2.42 -11.65
C GLU A 198 14.74 -1.13 -11.07
N ILE A 199 13.86 -0.19 -10.75
CA ILE A 199 14.20 1.06 -10.09
C ILE A 199 13.45 1.08 -8.77
N VAL A 200 14.17 1.18 -7.67
CA VAL A 200 13.62 1.15 -6.30
C VAL A 200 14.04 2.41 -5.58
N PHE A 201 13.06 3.11 -5.00
CA PHE A 201 13.25 4.36 -4.26
C PHE A 201 14.12 5.41 -4.97
N PRO A 202 13.76 5.82 -6.21
CA PRO A 202 14.53 6.81 -6.94
C PRO A 202 14.52 8.17 -6.23
N GLY A 203 15.70 8.77 -6.05
CA GLY A 203 15.86 10.15 -5.59
C GLY A 203 15.87 11.21 -6.71
N ASP A 204 15.97 10.77 -7.96
CA ASP A 204 15.93 11.64 -9.14
C ASP A 204 15.00 11.03 -10.18
N LYS A 205 14.04 11.81 -10.68
CA LYS A 205 13.12 11.41 -11.75
C LYS A 205 13.86 11.00 -13.03
N ASN A 206 15.03 11.58 -13.33
CA ASN A 206 15.79 11.31 -14.55
C ASN A 206 16.14 9.82 -14.73
N VAL A 207 16.24 9.04 -13.66
CA VAL A 207 16.54 7.60 -13.74
C VAL A 207 15.43 6.81 -14.44
N LEU A 208 14.22 7.35 -14.48
CA LEU A 208 13.06 6.76 -15.15
C LEU A 208 13.11 6.89 -16.68
N SER A 209 14.04 7.69 -17.21
CA SER A 209 14.35 7.79 -18.63
C SER A 209 13.13 8.06 -19.54
N GLY A 210 12.15 8.83 -19.06
CA GLY A 210 10.95 9.17 -19.83
C GLY A 210 9.87 8.09 -19.87
N CYS A 211 9.94 7.05 -19.03
CA CYS A 211 8.87 6.06 -18.87
C CYS A 211 7.59 6.74 -18.33
N PRO A 212 6.50 6.82 -19.12
CA PRO A 212 5.30 7.57 -18.72
C PRO A 212 4.68 7.07 -17.41
N GLU A 213 4.59 5.75 -17.23
CA GLU A 213 4.08 5.08 -16.03
C GLU A 213 4.93 5.45 -14.82
N GLY A 214 6.26 5.33 -14.98
CA GLY A 214 7.22 5.63 -13.93
C GLY A 214 7.17 7.11 -13.52
N GLU A 215 7.14 8.03 -14.47
CA GLU A 215 7.13 9.47 -14.17
C GLU A 215 5.84 9.92 -13.49
N LEU A 216 4.69 9.39 -13.92
CA LEU A 216 3.42 9.62 -13.25
C LEU A 216 3.50 9.14 -11.80
N LEU A 217 3.88 7.88 -11.58
CA LEU A 217 3.94 7.31 -10.23
C LEU A 217 5.00 7.98 -9.35
N TYR A 218 6.08 8.53 -9.93
CA TYR A 218 7.04 9.35 -9.20
C TYR A 218 6.40 10.61 -8.62
N ASP A 219 5.57 11.29 -9.40
CA ASP A 219 4.89 12.50 -8.96
C ASP A 219 3.78 12.22 -7.94
N LEU A 220 3.20 11.02 -7.97
CA LEU A 220 2.18 10.59 -7.00
C LEU A 220 2.77 10.02 -5.71
N SER A 221 4.04 9.63 -5.69
CA SER A 221 4.63 8.97 -4.53
C SER A 221 5.13 9.97 -3.49
N SER A 222 4.96 9.60 -2.22
CA SER A 222 5.49 10.37 -1.09
C SER A 222 7.01 10.33 -1.06
N ASP A 223 7.62 11.36 -0.47
CA ASP A 223 9.05 11.36 -0.17
C ASP A 223 9.33 10.50 1.07
N MET A 224 10.43 9.77 1.05
CA MET A 224 10.94 9.04 2.19
C MET A 224 11.43 10.01 3.27
N SER A 225 11.04 9.74 4.52
CA SER A 225 11.65 10.39 5.67
C SER A 225 13.06 9.84 5.94
N ASP A 226 13.82 10.51 6.81
CA ASP A 226 15.12 10.01 7.27
C ASP A 226 15.00 8.60 7.88
N GLU A 227 13.97 8.37 8.70
CA GLU A 227 13.71 7.08 9.35
C GLU A 227 13.42 5.98 8.32
N MET A 228 12.64 6.28 7.28
CA MET A 228 12.37 5.34 6.19
C MET A 228 13.66 5.01 5.43
N ALA A 229 14.47 6.02 5.11
CA ALA A 229 15.73 5.82 4.39
C ALA A 229 16.70 4.97 5.21
N ASP A 230 16.80 5.20 6.51
CA ASP A 230 17.64 4.39 7.40
C ASP A 230 17.11 2.97 7.56
N ALA A 231 15.80 2.79 7.69
CA ALA A 231 15.18 1.46 7.70
C ALA A 231 15.42 0.70 6.38
N ALA A 232 15.42 1.38 5.24
CA ALA A 232 15.73 0.78 3.94
C ALA A 232 17.18 0.30 3.86
N LYS A 233 18.14 1.11 4.34
CA LYS A 233 19.56 0.74 4.42
C LYS A 233 19.80 -0.48 5.32
N VAL A 234 19.13 -0.55 6.47
CA VAL A 234 19.20 -1.70 7.39
C VAL A 234 18.71 -2.99 6.71
N ARG A 235 17.76 -2.90 5.78
CA ARG A 235 17.27 -4.02 4.97
C ARG A 235 18.12 -4.31 3.73
N GLY A 236 19.26 -3.64 3.58
CA GLY A 236 20.18 -3.83 2.45
C GLY A 236 19.75 -3.14 1.15
N ILE A 237 18.80 -2.18 1.21
CA ILE A 237 18.43 -1.37 0.06
C ILE A 237 19.39 -0.19 -0.02
N GLU A 238 20.35 -0.27 -0.94
CA GLU A 238 21.41 0.74 -1.12
C GLU A 238 20.94 1.93 -1.96
N GLY A 239 21.66 3.05 -1.87
CA GLY A 239 21.40 4.25 -2.68
C GLY A 239 20.19 5.09 -2.24
N VAL A 240 19.56 4.75 -1.12
CA VAL A 240 18.38 5.42 -0.59
C VAL A 240 18.75 6.53 0.39
N CYS A 241 18.13 7.70 0.25
CA CYS A 241 18.21 8.82 1.18
C CYS A 241 16.83 9.44 1.45
N ALA A 242 16.73 10.29 2.46
CA ALA A 242 15.54 11.13 2.62
C ALA A 242 15.29 11.95 1.35
N GLY A 243 14.02 12.12 0.99
CA GLY A 243 13.62 12.70 -0.30
C GLY A 243 13.58 11.72 -1.47
N SER A 244 14.08 10.48 -1.31
CA SER A 244 13.81 9.43 -2.30
C SER A 244 12.32 9.14 -2.37
N LYS A 245 11.78 8.82 -3.54
CA LYS A 245 10.35 8.53 -3.68
C LYS A 245 10.01 7.16 -3.13
N CYS A 246 8.93 7.05 -2.35
CA CYS A 246 8.30 5.79 -1.94
C CYS A 246 7.71 5.06 -3.15
N MET A 247 8.55 4.57 -4.05
CA MET A 247 8.08 3.91 -5.27
C MET A 247 9.05 2.84 -5.74
N ALA A 248 8.52 1.94 -6.57
CA ALA A 248 9.33 1.12 -7.44
C ALA A 248 8.71 1.01 -8.83
N VAL A 249 9.57 0.90 -9.84
CA VAL A 249 9.19 0.73 -11.24
C VAL A 249 9.83 -0.54 -11.78
N ASN A 250 9.03 -1.29 -12.53
CA ASN A 250 9.40 -2.59 -13.09
C ASN A 250 9.74 -3.61 -12.01
N ALA A 251 9.12 -3.50 -10.85
CA ALA A 251 9.39 -4.34 -9.70
C ALA A 251 8.99 -5.80 -10.03
N LYS A 252 9.92 -6.73 -9.81
CA LYS A 252 9.67 -8.17 -9.94
C LYS A 252 9.11 -8.73 -8.64
N GLY A 253 8.63 -9.97 -8.68
CA GLY A 253 7.98 -10.64 -7.55
C GLY A 253 8.73 -10.52 -6.20
N ALA A 254 10.03 -10.80 -6.17
CA ALA A 254 10.83 -10.72 -4.94
C ALA A 254 10.95 -9.27 -4.40
N THR A 255 11.12 -8.30 -5.30
CA THR A 255 11.18 -6.87 -4.99
C THR A 255 9.84 -6.39 -4.45
N ILE A 256 8.72 -6.77 -5.09
CA ILE A 256 7.37 -6.46 -4.63
C ILE A 256 7.16 -6.95 -3.20
N THR A 257 7.47 -8.23 -2.91
CA THR A 257 7.34 -8.78 -1.55
C THR A 257 8.19 -7.99 -0.55
N THR A 258 9.42 -7.63 -0.91
CA THR A 258 10.33 -6.85 -0.05
C THR A 258 9.76 -5.46 0.24
N LEU A 259 9.22 -4.79 -0.78
CA LEU A 259 8.71 -3.42 -0.68
C LEU A 259 7.35 -3.32 0.00
N ILE A 260 6.47 -4.29 -0.22
CA ILE A 260 5.21 -4.43 0.52
C ILE A 260 5.54 -4.62 2.01
N SER A 261 6.47 -5.54 2.34
CA SER A 261 6.94 -5.75 3.72
C SER A 261 7.62 -4.51 4.33
N PHE A 262 8.28 -3.70 3.50
CA PHE A 262 8.88 -2.44 3.93
C PHE A 262 7.82 -1.38 4.25
N GLY A 263 6.93 -1.09 3.31
CA GLY A 263 5.86 -0.12 3.50
C GLY A 263 4.95 -0.51 4.66
N SER A 264 4.51 -1.78 4.71
CA SER A 264 3.61 -2.26 5.77
C SER A 264 4.27 -2.29 7.15
N GLY A 265 5.59 -2.52 7.20
CA GLY A 265 6.37 -2.52 8.42
C GLY A 265 6.81 -1.14 8.90
N SER A 266 6.77 -0.11 8.04
CA SER A 266 7.29 1.23 8.33
C SER A 266 6.63 1.90 9.54
N GLY A 267 5.36 1.58 9.82
CA GLY A 267 4.68 2.03 11.03
C GLY A 267 4.91 1.16 12.27
N MET A 268 5.30 -0.11 12.08
CA MET A 268 5.35 -1.11 13.15
C MET A 268 6.71 -1.22 13.87
N THR A 269 7.81 -0.86 13.21
CA THR A 269 9.17 -1.11 13.73
C THR A 269 9.55 -0.19 14.89
N ASN A 270 10.20 -0.78 15.91
CA ASN A 270 11.06 -0.05 16.84
C ASN A 270 12.32 0.40 16.09
N HIS A 271 12.81 1.60 16.38
CA HIS A 271 14.26 1.81 16.45
C HIS A 271 14.78 1.21 17.75
#